data_AF-A0A366KT31-F1
#
_entry.id   AF-A0A366KT31-F1
#
_cell.length_a   1.000
_cell.length_b   1.000
_cell.length_c   1.000
_cell.angle_alpha   90.00
_cell.angle_beta   90.00
_cell.angle_gamma   90.00
#
_symmetry.space_group_name_H-M   'P 1'
#
loop_
_entity.id
_entity.type
_entity.pdbx_description
1 polymer ?
#
loop_
_entity_poly.entity_id
_entity_poly.type
_entity_poly.pdbx_seq_one_letter_code
_entity_poly.pdbx_strand_id
1 'polypeptide(L)'
;MTYNNPNELSNEELLKTEKKLKVVLSIVIAIFILSFAVIFLMNKSYPHYAGFIIPMILISPIYFNFRSLSNIKKELKLRNLDL
;
A
#
# COMPACT_ATOMS: atom_id res chain seq x y z
N MET A 1 12.41 -3.44 6.28
CA MET A 1 11.89 -2.36 7.15
C MET A 1 11.44 -3.01 8.44
N THR A 2 12.02 -2.63 9.57
CA THR A 2 11.59 -3.08 10.89
C THR A 2 10.15 -2.61 11.09
N TYR A 3 9.22 -3.54 11.30
CA TYR A 3 7.84 -3.20 11.66
C TYR A 3 7.84 -2.85 13.15
N ASN A 4 8.34 -1.67 13.50
CA ASN A 4 8.18 -1.16 14.86
C ASN A 4 6.68 -1.05 15.12
N ASN A 5 6.26 -1.51 16.30
CA ASN A 5 4.85 -1.53 16.64
C ASN A 5 4.39 -0.07 16.82
N PRO A 6 3.21 0.37 16.32
CA PRO A 6 2.86 1.80 16.28
C PRO A 6 2.89 2.49 17.65
N ASN A 7 2.68 1.74 18.73
CA ASN A 7 2.75 2.21 20.11
C ASN A 7 4.17 2.61 20.56
N GLU A 8 5.22 2.06 19.94
CA GLU A 8 6.63 2.35 20.25
C GLU A 8 7.15 3.61 19.56
N LEU A 9 6.40 4.15 18.58
CA LEU A 9 6.79 5.35 17.84
C LEU A 9 6.47 6.62 18.62
N SER A 10 7.39 7.60 18.56
CA SER A 10 7.08 8.96 19.02
C SER A 10 6.00 9.59 18.14
N ASN A 11 5.34 10.64 18.64
CA ASN A 11 4.25 11.31 17.90
C ASN A 11 4.70 11.84 16.52
N GLU A 12 5.92 12.38 16.45
CA GLU A 12 6.49 12.85 15.18
C GLU A 12 6.78 11.71 14.21
N GLU A 13 7.35 10.61 14.70
CA GLU A 13 7.65 9.44 13.88
C GLU A 13 6.37 8.76 13.40
N LEU A 14 5.34 8.72 14.23
CA LEU A 14 4.02 8.18 13.91
C LEU A 14 3.38 8.96 12.75
N LEU A 15 3.38 10.29 12.82
CA LEU A 15 2.87 11.17 11.76
C LEU A 15 3.70 11.08 10.46
N LYS A 16 5.03 11.05 10.57
CA LYS A 16 5.92 10.86 9.41
C LYS A 16 5.70 9.50 8.75
N THR A 17 5.53 8.45 9.55
CA THR A 17 5.28 7.09 9.06
C THR A 17 3.92 6.98 8.39
N GLU A 18 2.87 7.61 8.95
CA GLU A 18 1.54 7.66 8.32
C GLU A 18 1.61 8.29 6.92
N LYS A 19 2.24 9.47 6.80
CA LYS A 19 2.43 10.16 5.50
C LYS A 19 3.23 9.31 4.51
N LYS A 20 4.33 8.71 4.97
CA LYS A 20 5.16 7.83 4.14
C LYS A 20 4.38 6.62 3.64
N LEU A 21 3.63 5.95 4.52
CA LEU A 21 2.81 4.80 4.14
C LEU A 21 1.70 5.19 3.16
N LYS A 22 1.04 6.34 3.33
CA LYS A 22 0.06 6.86 2.36
C LYS A 22 0.69 7.01 0.97
N VAL A 23 1.85 7.67 0.88
CA VAL A 23 2.56 7.86 -0.40
C VAL A 23 2.97 6.52 -1.03
N VAL A 24 3.59 5.63 -0.26
CA VAL A 24 4.00 4.30 -0.75
C VAL A 24 2.79 3.51 -1.23
N LEU A 25 1.71 3.47 -0.45
CA LEU A 25 0.48 2.76 -0.81
C LEU A 25 -0.14 3.32 -2.10
N SER A 26 -0.18 4.65 -2.26
CA SER A 26 -0.66 5.29 -3.49
C SER A 26 0.17 4.90 -4.71
N ILE A 27 1.51 4.88 -4.59
CA ILE A 27 2.40 4.46 -5.67
C ILE A 27 2.17 2.99 -6.04
N VAL A 28 2.09 2.10 -5.04
CA VAL A 28 1.88 0.66 -5.29
C VAL A 28 0.52 0.42 -5.95
N ILE A 29 -0.53 1.10 -5.52
CA ILE A 29 -1.86 1.02 -6.15
C ILE A 29 -1.81 1.55 -7.60
N ALA A 30 -1.11 2.65 -7.85
CA ALA A 30 -0.96 3.18 -9.21
C ALA A 30 -0.26 2.18 -10.15
N ILE A 31 0.83 1.55 -9.67
CA ILE A 31 1.53 0.49 -10.42
C ILE A 31 0.61 -0.71 -10.66
N PHE A 32 -0.17 -1.12 -9.66
CA PHE A 32 -1.14 -2.20 -9.78
C PHE A 32 -2.17 -1.91 -10.87
N ILE A 33 -2.80 -0.74 -10.86
CA ILE A 33 -3.76 -0.32 -11.90
C ILE A 33 -3.10 -0.26 -13.27
N LEU A 34 -1.91 0.33 -13.37
CA LEU A 34 -1.19 0.46 -14.64
C LEU A 34 -0.85 -0.92 -15.23
N SER A 35 -0.39 -1.86 -14.40
CA SER A 35 -0.10 -3.22 -14.86
C SER A 35 -1.35 -3.94 -15.38
N PHE A 36 -2.50 -3.79 -14.71
CA PHE A 36 -3.79 -4.29 -15.20
C PHE A 36 -4.18 -3.64 -16.54
N ALA A 37 -4.00 -2.33 -16.69
CA ALA A 37 -4.31 -1.63 -17.93
C ALA A 37 -3.43 -2.12 -19.10
N VAL A 38 -2.13 -2.34 -18.87
CA VAL A 38 -1.21 -2.88 -19.88
C VAL A 38 -1.64 -4.29 -20.30
N ILE A 39 -1.96 -5.17 -19.35
CA ILE A 39 -2.42 -6.54 -19.63
C ILE A 39 -3.73 -6.53 -20.41
N PHE A 40 -4.65 -5.63 -20.07
CA PHE A 40 -5.91 -5.47 -20.79
C PHE A 40 -5.69 -5.05 -22.26
N LEU A 41 -4.79 -4.08 -22.50
CA LEU A 41 -4.44 -3.64 -23.85
C LEU A 41 -3.75 -4.74 -24.67
N MET A 42 -2.86 -5.53 -24.05
CA MET A 42 -2.14 -6.61 -24.74
C MET A 42 -3.02 -7.83 -25.04
N ASN A 43 -3.94 -8.18 -24.13
CA ASN A 43 -4.88 -9.30 -24.35
C ASN A 43 -5.86 -9.07 -25.50
N LYS A 44 -6.07 -7.82 -25.93
CA LYS A 44 -6.85 -7.51 -27.14
C LYS A 44 -6.20 -8.07 -28.41
N SER A 45 -4.88 -8.26 -28.41
CA SER A 45 -4.11 -8.76 -29.56
C SER A 45 -3.79 -10.25 -29.47
N TYR A 46 -3.47 -10.77 -28.28
CA TYR A 46 -3.25 -12.20 -28.03
C TYR A 46 -3.65 -12.56 -26.59
N PRO A 47 -4.60 -13.48 -26.36
CA PRO A 47 -5.04 -13.84 -25.02
C PRO A 47 -3.95 -14.64 -24.29
N HIS A 48 -3.14 -13.95 -23.48
CA HIS A 48 -2.10 -14.54 -22.64
C HIS A 48 -2.37 -14.24 -21.16
N TYR A 49 -3.01 -15.19 -20.50
CA TYR A 49 -3.36 -15.10 -19.08
C TYR A 49 -2.14 -15.07 -18.13
N ALA A 50 -0.95 -15.43 -18.61
CA ALA A 50 0.30 -15.34 -17.83
C ALA A 50 0.64 -13.91 -17.39
N GLY A 51 0.18 -12.89 -18.13
CA GLY A 51 0.41 -11.48 -17.78
C GLY A 51 -0.20 -11.07 -16.43
N PHE A 52 -1.28 -11.74 -15.99
CA PHE A 52 -1.96 -11.43 -14.72
C PHE A 52 -1.17 -11.83 -13.47
N ILE A 53 -0.11 -12.62 -13.60
CA ILE A 53 0.72 -13.02 -12.44
C ILE A 53 1.36 -11.78 -11.78
N ILE A 54 1.79 -10.81 -12.58
CA ILE A 54 2.48 -9.60 -12.11
C ILE A 54 1.60 -8.76 -11.18
N PRO A 55 0.39 -8.31 -11.58
CA PRO A 55 -0.47 -7.56 -10.66
C PRO A 55 -0.91 -8.39 -9.45
N MET A 56 -1.09 -9.70 -9.59
CA MET A 56 -1.51 -10.55 -8.46
C MET A 56 -0.46 -10.57 -7.34
N ILE A 57 0.83 -10.53 -7.66
CA ILE A 57 1.91 -10.44 -6.65
C ILE A 57 1.80 -9.14 -5.83
N LEU A 58 1.35 -8.04 -6.44
CA LEU A 58 1.22 -6.75 -5.77
C LEU A 58 0.09 -6.70 -4.73
N ILE A 59 -0.83 -7.68 -4.72
CA ILE A 59 -1.92 -7.74 -3.72
C ILE A 59 -1.35 -7.86 -2.31
N SER A 60 -0.36 -8.74 -2.10
CA SER A 60 0.28 -8.93 -0.79
C SER A 60 0.87 -7.64 -0.22
N PRO A 61 1.77 -6.92 -0.91
CA PRO A 61 2.29 -5.65 -0.40
C PRO A 61 1.20 -4.58 -0.22
N ILE A 62 0.19 -4.51 -1.09
CA ILE A 62 -0.96 -3.60 -0.88
C ILE A 62 -1.66 -3.92 0.44
N TYR A 63 -1.98 -5.19 0.68
CA TYR A 63 -2.67 -5.64 1.90
C TYR A 63 -1.85 -5.32 3.15
N PHE A 64 -0.55 -5.65 3.19
CA PHE A 64 0.28 -5.40 4.36
C PHE A 64 0.46 -3.90 4.63
N ASN A 65 0.68 -3.07 3.60
CA ASN A 65 0.79 -1.62 3.77
C ASN A 65 -0.53 -0.99 4.22
N PHE A 66 -1.67 -1.45 3.68
CA PHE A 66 -2.99 -0.99 4.10
C PHE A 66 -3.28 -1.34 5.56
N ARG A 67 -2.95 -2.57 5.98
CA ARG A 67 -3.08 -3.02 7.37
C ARG A 67 -2.18 -2.20 8.30
N SER A 68 -0.93 -1.95 7.91
CA SER A 68 0.01 -1.12 8.68
C SER A 68 -0.52 0.31 8.83
N LEU A 69 -0.99 0.92 7.74
CA LEU A 69 -1.59 2.26 7.76
C LEU A 69 -2.83 2.31 8.66
N SER A 70 -3.68 1.27 8.64
CA SER A 70 -4.85 1.18 9.52
C SER A 70 -4.44 1.13 11.00
N ASN A 71 -3.41 0.36 11.34
CA ASN A 71 -2.89 0.30 12.71
C ASN A 71 -2.32 1.65 13.16
N ILE A 72 -1.57 2.35 12.31
CA ILE A 72 -1.04 3.69 12.60
C ILE A 72 -2.18 4.70 12.78
N LYS A 73 -3.21 4.66 11.94
CA LYS A 73 -4.39 5.54 12.08
C LYS A 73 -5.14 5.30 13.38
N LYS A 74 -5.28 4.04 13.81
CA LYS A 74 -5.87 3.73 15.12
C LYS A 74 -5.05 4.34 16.26
N GLU A 75 -3.73 4.23 16.20
CA GLU A 75 -2.84 4.81 17.21
C GLU A 75 -2.89 6.35 17.22
N LEU A 76 -2.89 6.98 16.04
CA LEU A 76 -3.05 8.44 15.92
C LEU A 76 -4.36 8.91 16.56
N LYS A 77 -5.47 8.18 16.33
CA LYS A 77 -6.76 8.49 16.92
C LYS A 77 -6.77 8.32 18.44
N LEU A 78 -6.15 7.26 18.96
CA LEU A 78 -6.00 7.06 20.41
C LEU A 78 -5.23 8.19 21.09
N ARG A 79 -4.27 8.79 20.38
CA ARG A 79 -3.46 9.91 20.87
C ARG A 79 -4.07 11.29 20.58
N ASN A 80 -5.26 11.37 19.97
CA ASN A 80 -5.89 12.61 19.50
C ASN A 80 -4.97 13.42 18.55
N LEU A 81 -4.26 12.72 17.67
CA LEU A 81 -3.35 13.27 16.66
C LEU A 81 -3.89 13.11 15.24
N ASP A 82 -5.14 12.68 15.06
CA ASP A 82 -5.78 12.63 13.74
C ASP A 82 -6.27 14.01 13.32
N LEU A 83 -5.37 14.77 12.66
CA LEU A 83 -5.71 16.01 11.96
C LEU A 83 -6.41 15.73 10.63
#